data_AF-A0A961W679-F1
#
_entry.id   AF-A0A961W679-F1
#
_cell.length_a   1.000
_cell.length_b   1.000
_cell.length_c   1.000
_cell.angle_alpha   90.00
_cell.angle_beta   90.00
_cell.angle_gamma   90.00
#
_symmetry.space_group_name_H-M   'P 1'
#
loop_
_entity.id
_entity.type
_entity.pdbx_description
1 polymer ?
#
loop_
_entity_poly.entity_id
_entity_poly.type
_entity_poly.pdbx_seq_one_letter_code
_entity_poly.pdbx_strand_id
1 'polypeptide(L)'
;MLFRLAARPVTVVLVAANMALGLLSAAHAQPASAAPAAKDKAEHDAAEAAMAANQDWPCIQHKQPVLTATQMWDGPQIAAEGKVSEDAAIQKLVPILTSRRIAMDEAEKDIKAFAEAQPADQRDAKLAELFGAALAAINAQRSTVMSGIEKFQRQQVLRSHKLEQDGAQLAELLKVAETDFKNQNATQAAAEAQTRYDWDARVFQERQKNMPIACEIPVLIEQRAFALAQAIRNQMAN
;
A
#
# COMPACT_ATOMS: atom_id res chain seq x y z
N MET A 1 6.57 24.01 -57.38
CA MET A 1 5.30 23.30 -57.21
C MET A 1 4.92 23.37 -55.74
N LEU A 2 3.81 24.05 -55.47
CA LEU A 2 3.26 24.34 -54.14
C LEU A 2 2.53 23.11 -53.60
N PHE A 3 2.87 22.63 -52.40
CA PHE A 3 1.98 21.76 -51.64
C PHE A 3 1.54 22.48 -50.36
N ARG A 4 0.35 23.08 -50.44
CA ARG A 4 -0.46 23.53 -49.30
C ARG A 4 -1.16 22.30 -48.72
N LEU A 5 -0.91 21.95 -47.45
CA LEU A 5 -1.82 21.09 -46.69
C LEU A 5 -2.81 21.98 -45.94
N ALA A 6 -4.09 21.81 -46.28
CA ALA A 6 -5.21 22.50 -45.66
C ALA A 6 -5.61 21.83 -44.33
N ALA A 7 -5.76 22.64 -43.29
CA ALA A 7 -6.34 22.25 -42.02
C ALA A 7 -7.86 22.00 -42.17
N ARG A 8 -8.38 20.92 -41.59
CA ARG A 8 -9.81 20.63 -41.46
C ARG A 8 -10.33 21.15 -40.11
N PRO A 9 -11.44 21.91 -40.06
CA PRO A 9 -12.06 22.30 -38.80
C PRO A 9 -12.94 21.17 -38.23
N VAL A 10 -12.89 21.01 -36.90
CA VAL A 10 -13.76 20.12 -36.14
C VAL A 10 -15.11 20.82 -35.91
N THR A 11 -16.19 20.21 -36.40
CA THR A 11 -17.57 20.67 -36.23
C THR A 11 -18.05 20.35 -34.82
N VAL A 12 -18.36 21.38 -34.03
CA VAL A 12 -19.06 21.27 -32.75
C VAL A 12 -20.57 21.16 -33.05
N VAL A 13 -21.18 20.03 -32.71
CA VAL A 13 -22.63 19.86 -32.81
C VAL A 13 -23.29 20.39 -31.55
N LEU A 14 -23.97 21.53 -31.69
CA LEU A 14 -24.90 22.10 -30.71
C LEU A 14 -26.21 21.31 -30.78
N VAL A 15 -26.66 20.69 -29.69
CA VAL A 15 -28.01 20.13 -29.59
C VAL A 15 -28.86 21.09 -28.75
N ALA A 16 -29.80 21.75 -29.41
CA ALA A 16 -30.81 22.60 -28.79
C ALA A 16 -32.13 21.84 -28.60
N ALA A 17 -32.68 22.00 -27.40
CA ALA A 17 -34.08 22.05 -26.98
C ALA A 17 -35.14 21.17 -27.69
N ASN A 18 -35.88 20.41 -26.87
CA ASN A 18 -37.31 20.19 -27.10
C ASN A 18 -38.07 20.31 -25.78
N MET A 19 -38.82 21.41 -25.63
CA MET A 19 -39.93 21.56 -24.70
C MET A 19 -41.18 20.96 -25.35
N ALA A 20 -41.88 20.06 -24.65
CA ALA A 20 -43.25 19.70 -24.94
C ALA A 20 -44.03 19.44 -23.65
N LEU A 21 -45.24 20.00 -23.64
CA LEU A 21 -46.23 20.08 -22.57
C LEU A 21 -46.82 18.72 -22.15
N GLY A 22 -46.98 18.56 -20.83
CA GLY A 22 -48.22 18.16 -20.17
C GLY A 22 -48.65 16.69 -20.20
N LEU A 23 -48.80 16.08 -19.02
CA LEU A 23 -50.08 15.53 -18.52
C LEU A 23 -49.90 14.99 -17.09
N LEU A 24 -51.01 15.06 -16.35
CA LEU A 24 -51.24 14.82 -14.93
C LEU A 24 -50.46 13.66 -14.29
N SER A 25 -49.92 13.90 -13.08
CA SER A 25 -49.82 12.87 -12.05
C SER A 25 -49.98 13.45 -10.66
N ALA A 26 -50.77 12.72 -9.87
CA ALA A 26 -51.35 13.11 -8.60
C ALA A 26 -50.32 13.55 -7.55
N ALA A 27 -50.68 14.59 -6.80
CA ALA A 27 -50.02 14.97 -5.57
C ALA A 27 -50.09 13.82 -4.56
N HIS A 28 -49.05 12.99 -4.51
CA HIS A 28 -48.74 12.21 -3.33
C HIS A 28 -48.00 13.12 -2.37
N ALA A 29 -48.70 13.55 -1.32
CA ALA A 29 -48.06 14.17 -0.16
C ALA A 29 -47.08 13.15 0.45
N GLN A 30 -45.79 13.37 0.24
CA GLN A 30 -44.75 12.68 0.99
C GLN A 30 -44.81 13.12 2.45
N PRO A 31 -44.90 12.21 3.43
CA PRO A 31 -44.69 12.58 4.81
C PRO A 31 -43.23 13.01 4.96
N ALA A 32 -43.00 14.15 5.61
CA ALA A 32 -41.69 14.59 6.03
C ALA A 32 -41.09 13.56 7.00
N SER A 33 -40.40 12.58 6.46
CA SER A 33 -39.50 11.70 7.21
C SER A 33 -38.33 12.57 7.66
N ALA A 34 -38.28 12.89 8.95
CA ALA A 34 -37.09 13.42 9.59
C ALA A 34 -35.94 12.42 9.37
N ALA A 35 -34.97 12.80 8.54
CA ALA A 35 -33.80 12.01 8.22
C ALA A 35 -32.80 11.98 9.39
N PRO A 36 -31.95 10.93 9.45
CA PRO A 36 -31.23 10.50 10.64
C PRO A 36 -29.84 11.15 10.74
N ALA A 37 -29.77 12.43 11.08
CA ALA A 37 -28.51 13.20 11.12
C ALA A 37 -27.38 12.57 11.98
N ALA A 38 -27.70 11.68 12.92
CA ALA A 38 -26.72 11.01 13.77
C ALA A 38 -26.01 9.82 13.11
N LYS A 39 -26.67 9.12 12.17
CA LYS A 39 -26.07 7.97 11.46
C LYS A 39 -25.09 8.45 10.39
N ASP A 40 -25.48 9.48 9.66
CA ASP A 40 -24.67 10.07 8.59
C ASP A 40 -23.38 10.69 9.13
N LYS A 41 -23.45 11.31 10.31
CA LYS A 41 -22.26 11.84 11.00
C LYS A 41 -21.31 10.73 11.45
N ALA A 42 -21.82 9.65 12.02
CA ALA A 42 -20.97 8.54 12.47
C ALA A 42 -20.28 7.81 11.29
N GLU A 43 -20.97 7.66 10.15
CA GLU A 43 -20.37 7.12 8.93
C GLU A 43 -19.37 8.09 8.28
N HIS A 44 -19.64 9.40 8.32
CA HIS A 44 -18.71 10.41 7.84
C HIS A 44 -17.45 10.53 8.71
N ASP A 45 -17.60 10.54 10.03
CA ASP A 45 -16.48 10.57 10.99
C ASP A 45 -15.63 9.29 10.88
N ALA A 46 -16.27 8.13 10.65
CA ALA A 46 -15.57 6.87 10.39
C ALA A 46 -14.85 6.87 9.03
N ALA A 47 -15.44 7.49 8.00
CA ALA A 47 -14.81 7.65 6.69
C ALA A 47 -13.61 8.61 6.75
N GLU A 48 -13.72 9.74 7.47
CA GLU A 48 -12.60 10.66 7.70
C GLU A 48 -11.49 10.00 8.54
N ALA A 49 -11.83 9.24 9.58
CA ALA A 49 -10.85 8.49 10.36
C ALA A 49 -10.15 7.40 9.52
N ALA A 50 -10.90 6.71 8.65
CA ALA A 50 -10.33 5.73 7.71
C ALA A 50 -9.44 6.41 6.65
N MET A 51 -9.83 7.59 6.14
CA MET A 51 -9.01 8.38 5.22
C MET A 51 -7.76 8.93 5.89
N ALA A 52 -7.85 9.42 7.12
CA ALA A 52 -6.72 9.88 7.93
C ALA A 52 -5.77 8.72 8.26
N ALA A 53 -6.30 7.54 8.61
CA ALA A 53 -5.50 6.33 8.80
C ALA A 53 -4.84 5.82 7.50
N ASN A 54 -5.35 6.22 6.34
CA ASN A 54 -4.77 5.91 5.03
C ASN A 54 -3.68 6.92 4.59
N GLN A 55 -3.53 8.06 5.27
CA GLN A 55 -2.53 9.09 4.90
C GLN A 55 -1.09 8.63 5.10
N ASP A 56 -0.87 7.71 6.03
CA ASP A 56 0.46 7.19 6.36
C ASP A 56 0.95 6.14 5.38
N TRP A 57 0.11 5.66 4.47
CA TRP A 57 0.47 4.65 3.47
C TRP A 57 0.95 5.32 2.17
N PRO A 58 2.26 5.30 1.86
CA PRO A 58 2.83 6.07 0.76
C PRO A 58 2.82 5.33 -0.58
N CYS A 59 2.42 4.05 -0.60
CA CYS A 59 2.53 3.21 -1.78
C CYS A 59 1.34 3.38 -2.72
N ILE A 60 1.58 3.26 -4.03
CA ILE A 60 0.53 3.34 -5.06
C ILE A 60 -0.53 2.23 -4.91
N GLN A 61 -0.13 1.06 -4.42
CA GLN A 61 -1.04 -0.04 -4.13
C GLN A 61 -1.82 0.26 -2.86
N HIS A 62 -3.13 -0.01 -2.87
CA HIS A 62 -3.96 0.13 -1.68
C HIS A 62 -3.42 -0.72 -0.53
N LYS A 63 -3.50 -0.18 0.68
CA LYS A 63 -3.14 -0.90 1.89
C LYS A 63 -4.15 -2.03 2.13
N GLN A 64 -3.75 -3.26 1.83
CA GLN A 64 -4.47 -4.47 2.26
C GLN A 64 -3.77 -5.02 3.51
N PRO A 65 -4.30 -4.92 4.74
CA PRO A 65 -3.57 -5.32 5.95
C PRO A 65 -3.34 -6.83 6.08
N VAL A 66 -4.30 -7.64 5.64
CA VAL A 66 -4.28 -9.10 5.80
C VAL A 66 -4.60 -9.75 4.47
N LEU A 67 -3.77 -10.72 4.07
CA LEU A 67 -4.07 -11.64 2.98
C LEU A 67 -4.91 -12.78 3.52
N THR A 68 -6.00 -13.08 2.84
CA THR A 68 -6.89 -14.20 3.17
C THR A 68 -6.71 -15.33 2.17
N ALA A 69 -6.92 -16.55 2.63
CA ALA A 69 -6.83 -17.75 1.81
C ALA A 69 -7.80 -17.68 0.62
N THR A 70 -8.99 -17.11 0.81
CA THR A 70 -10.01 -16.95 -0.24
C THR A 70 -9.52 -16.22 -1.49
N GLN A 71 -8.44 -15.44 -1.39
CA GLN A 71 -7.86 -14.71 -2.52
C GLN A 71 -6.96 -15.58 -3.42
N MET A 72 -6.45 -16.71 -2.91
CA MET A 72 -5.37 -17.47 -3.56
C MET A 72 -5.49 -19.00 -3.45
N TRP A 73 -6.42 -19.50 -2.67
CA TRP A 73 -6.57 -20.92 -2.35
C TRP A 73 -7.91 -21.46 -2.84
N ASP A 74 -7.84 -22.50 -3.67
CA ASP A 74 -8.98 -23.22 -4.25
C ASP A 74 -9.09 -24.67 -3.72
N GLY A 75 -8.33 -25.01 -2.68
CA GLY A 75 -8.34 -26.34 -2.06
C GLY A 75 -9.37 -26.49 -0.94
N PRO A 76 -9.26 -27.56 -0.12
CA PRO A 76 -10.11 -27.77 1.05
C PRO A 76 -10.12 -26.59 2.02
N GLN A 77 -11.18 -26.46 2.80
CA GLN A 77 -11.31 -25.42 3.83
C GLN A 77 -10.11 -25.45 4.79
N ILE A 78 -9.48 -24.28 5.00
CA ILE A 78 -8.41 -24.13 5.98
C ILE A 78 -9.04 -23.88 7.35
N ALA A 79 -9.06 -24.92 8.20
CA ALA A 79 -9.73 -24.86 9.50
C ALA A 79 -9.12 -23.86 10.50
N ALA A 80 -7.86 -23.45 10.29
CA ALA A 80 -7.08 -22.65 11.23
C ALA A 80 -6.33 -21.51 10.53
N GLU A 81 -7.00 -20.79 9.63
CA GLU A 81 -6.40 -19.64 8.95
C GLU A 81 -5.85 -18.62 9.97
N GLY A 82 -4.56 -18.26 9.83
CA GLY A 82 -3.89 -17.33 10.73
C GLY A 82 -3.35 -17.92 12.04
N LYS A 83 -3.45 -19.23 12.28
CA LYS A 83 -2.86 -19.90 13.46
C LYS A 83 -1.54 -20.58 13.12
N VAL A 84 -0.65 -20.64 14.11
CA VAL A 84 0.56 -21.46 14.04
C VAL A 84 0.14 -22.93 14.14
N SER A 85 0.63 -23.76 13.22
CA SER A 85 0.40 -25.21 13.28
C SER A 85 1.11 -25.82 14.49
N GLU A 86 0.50 -26.81 15.13
CA GLU A 86 1.11 -27.58 16.23
C GLU A 86 2.03 -28.70 15.72
N ASP A 87 2.03 -28.96 14.41
CA ASP A 87 2.85 -29.98 13.77
C ASP A 87 4.30 -29.52 13.64
N ALA A 88 5.23 -30.25 14.26
CA ALA A 88 6.64 -29.91 14.27
C ALA A 88 7.29 -29.92 12.87
N ALA A 89 6.82 -30.76 11.94
CA ALA A 89 7.33 -30.78 10.57
C ALA A 89 6.89 -29.52 9.82
N ILE A 90 5.64 -29.09 9.99
CA ILE A 90 5.12 -27.84 9.42
C ILE A 90 5.87 -26.64 10.02
N GLN A 91 6.05 -26.59 11.34
CA GLN A 91 6.77 -25.50 12.01
C GLN A 91 8.21 -25.35 11.50
N LYS A 92 8.89 -26.47 11.20
CA LYS A 92 10.24 -26.45 10.63
C LYS A 92 10.26 -25.98 9.17
N LEU A 93 9.22 -26.34 8.41
CA LEU A 93 9.15 -26.09 6.97
C LEU A 93 8.74 -24.65 6.64
N VAL A 94 7.82 -24.07 7.41
CA VAL A 94 7.27 -22.71 7.17
C VAL A 94 8.35 -21.61 7.06
N PRO A 95 9.38 -21.53 7.93
CA PRO A 95 10.44 -20.53 7.77
C PRO A 95 11.23 -20.66 6.47
N ILE A 96 11.40 -21.88 5.96
CA ILE A 96 12.06 -22.16 4.68
C ILE A 96 11.15 -21.69 3.54
N LEU A 97 9.90 -22.16 3.54
CA LEU A 97 8.93 -21.83 2.49
C LEU A 97 8.60 -20.35 2.42
N THR A 98 8.63 -19.61 3.52
CA THR A 98 8.32 -18.17 3.51
C THR A 98 9.55 -17.27 3.26
N SER A 99 10.76 -17.84 3.25
CA SER A 99 11.98 -17.08 3.00
C SER A 99 12.13 -16.69 1.53
N ARG A 100 12.11 -15.38 1.23
CA ARG A 100 12.36 -14.84 -0.11
C ARG A 100 13.75 -15.16 -0.68
N ARG A 101 14.68 -15.66 0.13
CA ARG A 101 16.03 -16.07 -0.31
C ARG A 101 16.04 -17.48 -0.90
N ILE A 102 15.02 -18.29 -0.59
CA ILE A 102 14.87 -19.64 -1.12
C ILE A 102 14.10 -19.54 -2.44
N ALA A 103 14.71 -20.05 -3.50
CA ALA A 103 14.10 -20.07 -4.82
C ALA A 103 12.84 -20.96 -4.81
N MET A 104 11.85 -20.62 -5.65
CA MET A 104 10.58 -21.35 -5.65
C MET A 104 10.73 -22.81 -6.07
N ASP A 105 11.72 -23.14 -6.92
CA ASP A 105 11.99 -24.53 -7.33
C ASP A 105 12.49 -25.40 -6.16
N GLU A 106 13.25 -24.82 -5.23
CA GLU A 106 13.65 -25.49 -3.99
C GLU A 106 12.47 -25.64 -3.04
N ALA A 107 11.67 -24.59 -2.87
CA ALA A 107 10.45 -24.65 -2.06
C ALA A 107 9.45 -25.70 -2.58
N GLU A 108 9.29 -25.83 -3.90
CA GLU A 108 8.46 -26.85 -4.54
C GLU A 108 8.96 -28.28 -4.26
N LYS A 109 10.27 -28.51 -4.28
CA LYS A 109 10.87 -29.81 -3.91
C LYS A 109 10.59 -30.14 -2.45
N ASP A 110 10.73 -29.16 -1.55
CA ASP A 110 10.45 -29.35 -0.13
C ASP A 110 8.96 -29.63 0.14
N ILE A 111 8.06 -28.93 -0.55
CA ILE A 111 6.61 -29.17 -0.48
C ILE A 111 6.28 -30.57 -0.98
N LYS A 112 6.87 -31.00 -2.10
CA LYS A 112 6.68 -32.34 -2.65
C LYS A 112 7.18 -33.41 -1.68
N ALA A 113 8.38 -33.24 -1.13
CA ALA A 113 8.93 -34.18 -0.15
C ALA A 113 8.05 -34.27 1.12
N PHE A 114 7.52 -33.14 1.58
CA PHE A 114 6.56 -33.11 2.68
C PHE A 114 5.27 -33.88 2.34
N ALA A 115 4.73 -33.68 1.13
CA ALA A 115 3.52 -34.36 0.66
C ALA A 115 3.70 -35.89 0.54
N GLU A 116 4.83 -36.34 0.01
CA GLU A 116 5.17 -37.77 -0.15
C GLU A 116 5.39 -38.47 1.20
N ALA A 117 5.76 -37.74 2.24
CA ALA A 117 5.91 -38.26 3.60
C ALA A 117 4.57 -38.45 4.34
N GLN A 118 3.46 -37.91 3.82
CA GLN A 118 2.15 -38.04 4.46
C GLN A 118 1.41 -39.32 4.03
N PRO A 119 0.62 -39.94 4.92
CA PRO A 119 -0.36 -40.95 4.53
C PRO A 119 -1.34 -40.39 3.47
N ALA A 120 -1.68 -41.20 2.47
CA ALA A 120 -2.48 -40.74 1.33
C ALA A 120 -3.85 -40.17 1.72
N ASP A 121 -4.47 -40.70 2.77
CA ASP A 121 -5.75 -40.28 3.33
C ASP A 121 -5.66 -38.95 4.13
N GLN A 122 -4.46 -38.56 4.57
CA GLN A 122 -4.22 -37.37 5.38
C GLN A 122 -3.45 -36.27 4.64
N ARG A 123 -2.84 -36.60 3.50
CA ARG A 123 -1.96 -35.71 2.73
C ARG A 123 -2.60 -34.37 2.44
N ASP A 124 -3.83 -34.36 1.94
CA ASP A 124 -4.50 -33.12 1.54
C ASP A 124 -4.85 -32.26 2.77
N ALA A 125 -5.27 -32.87 3.88
CA ALA A 125 -5.49 -32.15 5.13
C ALA A 125 -4.18 -31.51 5.65
N LYS A 126 -3.07 -32.26 5.58
CA LYS A 126 -1.74 -31.78 6.00
C LYS A 126 -1.19 -30.68 5.10
N LEU A 127 -1.44 -30.74 3.80
CA LEU A 127 -1.07 -29.69 2.85
C LEU A 127 -1.90 -28.42 3.05
N ALA A 128 -3.20 -28.54 3.35
CA ALA A 128 -4.03 -27.39 3.72
C ALA A 128 -3.54 -26.74 5.04
N GLU A 129 -3.15 -27.56 6.04
CA GLU A 129 -2.55 -27.09 7.29
C GLU A 129 -1.23 -26.33 7.03
N LEU A 130 -0.36 -26.89 6.19
CA LEU A 130 0.91 -26.26 5.79
C LEU A 130 0.68 -24.89 5.14
N PHE A 131 -0.27 -24.80 4.21
CA PHE A 131 -0.60 -23.53 3.56
C PHE A 131 -1.15 -22.50 4.57
N GLY A 132 -2.06 -22.92 5.46
CA GLY A 132 -2.58 -22.04 6.52
C GLY A 132 -1.47 -21.48 7.42
N ALA A 133 -0.52 -22.32 7.83
CA ALA A 133 0.62 -21.92 8.64
C ALA A 133 1.59 -20.99 7.87
N ALA A 134 1.83 -21.27 6.59
CA ALA A 134 2.64 -20.42 5.72
C ALA A 134 2.00 -19.04 5.51
N LEU A 135 0.69 -18.98 5.26
CA LEU A 135 -0.06 -17.74 5.10
C LEU A 135 -0.03 -16.90 6.38
N ALA A 136 -0.17 -17.53 7.56
CA ALA A 136 -0.03 -16.84 8.84
C ALA A 136 1.35 -16.19 9.01
N ALA A 137 2.43 -16.93 8.70
CA ALA A 137 3.79 -16.42 8.76
C ALA A 137 4.05 -15.29 7.74
N ILE A 138 3.52 -15.41 6.52
CA ILE A 138 3.59 -14.37 5.47
C ILE A 138 2.88 -13.11 5.93
N ASN A 139 1.68 -13.22 6.48
CA ASN A 139 0.94 -12.07 7.02
C ASN A 139 1.72 -11.36 8.13
N ALA A 140 2.37 -12.10 9.03
CA ALA A 140 3.22 -11.52 10.07
C ALA A 140 4.43 -10.76 9.48
N GLN A 141 5.11 -11.36 8.50
CA GLN A 141 6.23 -10.70 7.79
C GLN A 141 5.76 -9.44 7.06
N ARG A 142 4.64 -9.52 6.35
CA ARG A 142 4.08 -8.42 5.58
C ARG A 142 3.64 -7.27 6.49
N SER A 143 2.95 -7.58 7.59
CA SER A 143 2.56 -6.58 8.60
C SER A 143 3.76 -5.83 9.18
N THR A 144 4.87 -6.54 9.43
CA THR A 144 6.12 -5.91 9.90
C THR A 144 6.69 -4.93 8.89
N VAL A 145 6.75 -5.32 7.60
CA VAL A 145 7.22 -4.45 6.52
C VAL A 145 6.31 -3.24 6.35
N MET A 146 5.00 -3.46 6.27
CA MET A 146 4.00 -2.40 6.11
C MET A 146 4.09 -1.38 7.23
N SER A 147 4.17 -1.83 8.48
CA SER A 147 4.33 -0.95 9.65
C SER A 147 5.61 -0.12 9.58
N GLY A 148 6.70 -0.71 9.05
CA GLY A 148 7.96 -0.02 8.80
C GLY A 148 7.84 1.09 7.74
N ILE A 149 7.12 0.83 6.65
CA ILE A 149 6.83 1.81 5.59
C ILE A 149 6.04 2.98 6.16
N GLU A 150 4.98 2.73 6.92
CA GLU A 150 4.15 3.79 7.53
C GLU A 150 4.94 4.63 8.52
N LYS A 151 5.76 3.99 9.36
CA LYS A 151 6.64 4.69 10.29
C LYS A 151 7.63 5.58 9.53
N PHE A 152 8.18 5.09 8.42
CA PHE A 152 9.06 5.88 7.58
C PHE A 152 8.33 7.07 6.97
N GLN A 153 7.12 6.88 6.44
CA GLN A 153 6.31 7.96 5.86
C GLN A 153 6.02 9.07 6.86
N ARG A 154 5.57 8.72 8.08
CA ARG A 154 5.39 9.70 9.16
C ARG A 154 6.67 10.49 9.45
N GLN A 155 7.82 9.82 9.45
CA GLN A 155 9.11 10.50 9.62
C GLN A 155 9.48 11.41 8.44
N GLN A 156 9.11 11.06 7.20
CA GLN A 156 9.33 11.93 6.04
C GLN A 156 8.47 13.20 6.12
N VAL A 157 7.21 13.08 6.53
CA VAL A 157 6.33 14.24 6.74
C VAL A 157 6.89 15.17 7.83
N LEU A 158 7.34 14.62 8.95
CA LEU A 158 7.96 15.45 10.00
C LEU A 158 9.25 16.14 9.51
N ARG A 159 10.04 15.45 8.67
CA ARG A 159 11.26 16.03 8.08
C ARG A 159 10.95 17.10 7.05
N SER A 160 9.88 16.97 6.26
CA SER A 160 9.50 18.01 5.30
C SER A 160 9.11 19.30 6.02
N HIS A 161 8.31 19.22 7.09
CA HIS A 161 7.98 20.38 7.91
C HIS A 161 9.20 21.03 8.55
N LYS A 162 10.16 20.23 9.02
CA LYS A 162 11.42 20.76 9.56
C LYS A 162 12.24 21.48 8.48
N LEU A 163 12.30 20.92 7.27
CA LEU A 163 13.01 21.53 6.14
C LEU A 163 12.35 22.84 5.70
N GLU A 164 11.02 22.91 5.69
CA GLU A 164 10.27 24.16 5.44
C GLU A 164 10.61 25.23 6.48
N GLN A 165 10.63 24.87 7.77
CA GLN A 165 11.03 25.78 8.85
C GLN A 165 12.48 26.25 8.71
N ASP A 166 13.41 25.33 8.41
CA ASP A 166 14.82 25.65 8.22
C ASP A 166 15.04 26.55 7.01
N GLY A 167 14.30 26.31 5.92
CA GLY A 167 14.34 27.17 4.73
C GLY A 167 13.85 28.59 5.02
N ALA A 168 12.77 28.74 5.79
CA ALA A 168 12.28 30.04 6.22
C ALA A 168 13.29 30.78 7.13
N GLN A 169 13.90 30.07 8.08
CA GLN A 169 14.93 30.65 8.96
C GLN A 169 16.18 31.05 8.17
N LEU A 170 16.62 30.20 7.24
CA LEU A 170 17.75 30.48 6.36
C LEU A 170 17.52 31.72 5.51
N ALA A 171 16.31 31.89 4.95
CA ALA A 171 15.96 33.08 4.17
C ALA A 171 16.10 34.38 4.99
N GLU A 172 15.68 34.37 6.26
CA GLU A 172 15.86 35.53 7.14
C GLU A 172 17.33 35.81 7.46
N LEU A 173 18.12 34.76 7.75
CA LEU A 173 19.56 34.90 8.00
C LEU A 173 20.30 35.47 6.78
N LEU A 174 19.97 34.99 5.58
CA LEU A 174 20.55 35.49 4.33
C LEU A 174 20.22 36.97 4.10
N LYS A 175 18.97 37.38 4.37
CA LYS A 175 18.54 38.78 4.26
C LYS A 175 19.31 39.69 5.23
N VAL A 176 19.53 39.25 6.47
CA VAL A 176 20.35 40.00 7.44
C VAL A 176 21.79 40.10 6.98
N ALA A 177 22.39 39.00 6.52
CA ALA A 177 23.77 38.97 6.03
C ALA A 177 23.97 39.86 4.77
N GLU A 178 22.97 39.95 3.89
CA GLU A 178 23.01 40.81 2.70
C GLU A 178 22.88 42.30 3.06
N THR A 179 22.05 42.63 4.04
CA THR A 179 21.80 44.03 4.45
C THR A 179 22.86 44.60 5.39
N ASP A 180 23.55 43.76 6.16
CA ASP A 180 24.62 44.15 7.10
C ASP A 180 25.93 43.39 6.79
N PHE A 181 26.54 43.70 5.65
CA PHE A 181 27.75 43.04 5.13
C PHE A 181 28.99 43.15 6.05
N LYS A 182 28.97 44.00 7.08
CA LYS A 182 30.07 44.11 8.07
C LYS A 182 29.87 43.17 9.25
N ASN A 183 28.67 42.62 9.44
CA ASN A 183 28.36 41.70 10.50
C ASN A 183 28.80 40.28 10.14
N GLN A 184 30.08 39.99 10.38
CA GLN A 184 30.68 38.69 10.10
C GLN A 184 29.96 37.53 10.80
N ASN A 185 29.40 37.77 11.99
CA ASN A 185 28.63 36.76 12.73
C ASN A 185 27.35 36.38 11.98
N ALA A 186 26.63 37.36 11.41
CA ALA A 186 25.44 37.10 10.60
C ALA A 186 25.79 36.32 9.32
N THR A 187 26.86 36.70 8.63
CA THR A 187 27.34 35.99 7.43
C THR A 187 27.72 34.55 7.75
N GLN A 188 28.44 34.32 8.86
CA GLN A 188 28.82 32.97 9.27
C GLN A 188 27.59 32.12 9.64
N ALA A 189 26.66 32.68 10.41
CA ALA A 189 25.43 31.98 10.80
C ALA A 189 24.59 31.57 9.58
N ALA A 190 24.50 32.44 8.56
CA ALA A 190 23.82 32.14 7.30
C ALA A 190 24.52 31.01 6.53
N ALA A 191 25.85 31.02 6.44
CA ALA A 191 26.62 29.98 5.75
C ALA A 191 26.50 28.60 6.44
N GLU A 192 26.52 28.56 7.76
CA GLU A 192 26.31 27.34 8.55
C GLU A 192 24.88 26.80 8.37
N ALA A 193 23.88 27.68 8.42
CA ALA A 193 22.48 27.31 8.19
C ALA A 193 22.26 26.79 6.77
N GLN A 194 22.87 27.40 5.75
CA GLN A 194 22.83 26.95 4.35
C GLN A 194 23.41 25.54 4.22
N THR A 195 24.59 25.32 4.79
CA THR A 195 25.27 24.00 4.74
C THR A 195 24.40 22.90 5.36
N ARG A 196 23.78 23.19 6.50
CA ARG A 196 22.85 22.25 7.16
C ARG A 196 21.61 22.00 6.30
N TYR A 197 20.99 23.05 5.78
CA TYR A 197 19.81 22.94 4.93
C TYR A 197 20.09 22.10 3.68
N ASP A 198 21.20 22.34 2.99
CA ASP A 198 21.57 21.59 1.78
C ASP A 198 21.83 20.11 2.06
N TRP A 199 22.44 19.82 3.21
CA TRP A 199 22.62 18.45 3.68
C TRP A 199 21.28 17.77 3.94
N ASP A 200 20.41 18.39 4.72
CA ASP A 200 19.11 17.83 5.10
C ASP A 200 18.18 17.67 3.90
N ALA A 201 18.16 18.65 2.99
CA ALA A 201 17.41 18.60 1.74
C ALA A 201 17.86 17.44 0.86
N ARG A 202 19.17 17.24 0.69
CA ARG A 202 19.69 16.11 -0.09
C ARG A 202 19.31 14.77 0.53
N VAL A 203 19.50 14.60 1.84
CA VAL A 203 19.14 13.36 2.55
C VAL A 203 17.63 13.09 2.44
N PHE A 204 16.79 14.12 2.55
CA PHE A 204 15.35 13.99 2.35
C PHE A 204 15.00 13.52 0.94
N GLN A 205 15.58 14.15 -0.09
CA GLN A 205 15.32 13.79 -1.49
C GLN A 205 15.80 12.38 -1.84
N GLU A 206 16.98 11.96 -1.36
CA GLU A 206 17.49 10.60 -1.54
C GLU A 206 16.54 9.56 -0.91
N ARG A 207 16.03 9.84 0.29
CA ARG A 207 15.06 8.98 0.98
C ARG A 207 13.74 8.88 0.23
N GLN A 208 13.21 10.00 -0.25
CA GLN A 208 11.97 10.02 -1.04
C GLN A 208 12.11 9.21 -2.33
N LYS A 209 13.26 9.29 -3.02
CA LYS A 209 13.53 8.50 -4.24
C LYS A 209 13.60 6.99 -3.98
N ASN A 210 13.94 6.56 -2.77
CA ASN A 210 14.03 5.15 -2.41
C ASN A 210 12.70 4.57 -1.90
N MET A 211 11.69 5.40 -1.62
CA MET A 211 10.38 4.95 -1.15
C MET A 211 9.70 3.94 -2.10
N PRO A 212 9.68 4.14 -3.44
CA PRO A 212 9.06 3.18 -4.36
C PRO A 212 9.63 1.77 -4.24
N ILE A 213 10.95 1.65 -4.01
CA ILE A 213 11.62 0.35 -3.85
C ILE A 213 11.13 -0.35 -2.58
N ALA A 214 10.91 0.38 -1.49
CA ALA A 214 10.33 -0.20 -0.27
C ALA A 214 8.89 -0.71 -0.51
N CYS A 215 8.13 -0.02 -1.36
CA CYS A 215 6.77 -0.40 -1.72
C CYS A 215 6.67 -1.67 -2.59
N GLU A 216 7.77 -2.13 -3.19
CA GLU A 216 7.81 -3.41 -3.92
C GLU A 216 7.85 -4.61 -2.95
N ILE A 217 8.37 -4.42 -1.74
CA ILE A 217 8.60 -5.52 -0.78
C ILE A 217 7.29 -6.24 -0.39
N PRO A 218 6.19 -5.55 -0.01
CA PRO A 218 4.92 -6.21 0.27
C PRO A 218 4.38 -7.02 -0.92
N VAL A 219 4.58 -6.54 -2.14
CA VAL A 219 4.14 -7.21 -3.37
C VAL A 219 4.92 -8.50 -3.59
N LEU A 220 6.24 -8.49 -3.40
CA LEU A 220 7.07 -9.70 -3.50
C LEU A 220 6.70 -10.76 -2.45
N ILE A 221 6.32 -10.33 -1.24
CA ILE A 221 5.85 -11.23 -0.19
C ILE A 221 4.50 -11.87 -0.58
N GLU A 222 3.60 -11.09 -1.16
CA GLU A 222 2.30 -11.57 -1.64
C GLU A 222 2.44 -12.54 -2.83
N GLN A 223 3.27 -12.22 -3.82
CA GLN A 223 3.58 -13.11 -4.93
C GLN A 223 4.09 -14.47 -4.45
N ARG A 224 4.93 -14.49 -3.40
CA ARG A 224 5.38 -15.73 -2.78
C ARG A 224 4.23 -16.52 -2.16
N ALA A 225 3.28 -15.86 -1.51
CA ALA A 225 2.09 -16.52 -0.96
C ALA A 225 1.27 -17.23 -2.05
N PHE A 226 1.01 -16.54 -3.16
CA PHE A 226 0.33 -17.12 -4.32
C PHE A 226 1.10 -18.30 -4.91
N ALA A 227 2.42 -18.18 -5.09
CA ALA A 227 3.25 -19.26 -5.62
C ALA A 227 3.24 -20.50 -4.71
N LEU A 228 3.30 -20.31 -3.39
CA LEU A 228 3.18 -21.40 -2.43
C LEU A 228 1.80 -22.05 -2.45
N ALA A 229 0.72 -21.27 -2.54
CA ALA A 229 -0.65 -21.79 -2.65
C ALA A 229 -0.75 -22.76 -3.85
N GLN A 230 -0.28 -22.33 -5.01
CA GLN A 230 -0.27 -23.15 -6.24
C GLN A 230 0.61 -24.39 -6.10
N ALA A 231 1.84 -24.25 -5.58
CA ALA A 231 2.76 -25.36 -5.38
C ALA A 231 2.20 -26.44 -4.45
N ILE A 232 1.54 -26.03 -3.36
CA ILE A 232 0.89 -26.94 -2.42
C ILE A 232 -0.32 -27.62 -3.06
N ARG A 233 -1.17 -26.86 -3.78
CA ARG A 233 -2.34 -27.41 -4.49
C ARG A 233 -1.95 -28.48 -5.50
N ASN A 234 -0.84 -28.31 -6.22
CA ASN A 234 -0.32 -29.28 -7.18
C ASN A 234 0.08 -30.63 -6.56
N GLN A 235 0.22 -30.73 -5.23
CA GLN A 235 0.51 -31.99 -4.54
C GLN A 235 -0.73 -32.70 -3.96
N MET A 236 -1.91 -32.08 -4.05
CA MET A 236 -3.15 -32.65 -3.56
C MET A 236 -3.78 -33.60 -4.58
N ALA A 237 -4.74 -34.42 -4.15
CA ALA A 237 -5.58 -35.13 -5.10
C ALA A 237 -6.41 -34.14 -5.94
N ASN A 238 -6.59 -34.44 -7.23
CA ASN A 238 -7.53 -33.73 -8.10
C ASN A 238 -8.97 -34.19 -7.85
#